data_AF-A0A379TYY9-F1
#
_entry.id   AF-A0A379TYY9-F1
#
_cell.length_a   1.000
_cell.length_b   1.000
_cell.length_c   1.000
_cell.angle_alpha   90.00
_cell.angle_beta   90.00
_cell.angle_gamma   90.00
#
_symmetry.space_group_name_H-M   'P 1'
#
loop_
_entity.id
_entity.type
_entity.pdbx_description
1 polymer ?
#
loop_
_entity_poly.entity_id
_entity_poly.type
_entity_poly.pdbx_seq_one_letter_code
_entity_poly.pdbx_strand_id
1 'polypeptide(L)'
;MAVTYSCHPIIINTSFATRLNIIMQKKSIYVAYTGGTIGMQRSDQGYIPVSGHLQRQLALMPEFHRPEMPDFTIHEYAPLMDSSDMTPERLAAYR
;
A
#
# COMPACT_ATOMS: atom_id res chain seq x y z
N MET A 1 30.42 -16.20 -48.20
CA MET A 1 30.03 -15.81 -46.82
C MET A 1 28.63 -15.24 -46.87
N ALA A 2 27.63 -16.01 -46.43
CA ALA A 2 26.28 -15.51 -46.16
C ALA A 2 25.75 -16.33 -44.99
N VAL A 3 25.84 -15.76 -43.79
CA VAL A 3 25.28 -16.38 -42.58
C VAL A 3 23.78 -16.07 -42.61
N THR A 4 22.99 -17.06 -42.97
CA THR A 4 21.52 -16.99 -42.91
C THR A 4 21.08 -17.10 -41.46
N TYR A 5 20.67 -15.99 -40.84
CA TYR A 5 20.07 -16.00 -39.51
C TYR A 5 18.63 -16.55 -39.62
N SER A 6 18.46 -17.80 -39.20
CA SER A 6 17.14 -18.43 -39.02
C SER A 6 16.47 -17.83 -37.78
N CYS A 7 15.55 -16.89 -37.98
CA CYS A 7 14.64 -16.44 -36.93
C CYS A 7 13.67 -17.58 -36.56
N HIS A 8 14.02 -18.39 -35.56
CA HIS A 8 13.05 -19.22 -34.86
C HIS A 8 12.20 -18.31 -33.96
N PRO A 9 10.85 -18.40 -33.99
CA PRO A 9 10.03 -17.73 -33.00
C PRO A 9 10.31 -18.39 -31.65
N ILE A 10 10.79 -17.60 -30.69
CA ILE A 10 10.89 -18.02 -29.29
C ILE A 10 9.46 -18.27 -28.83
N ILE A 11 9.06 -19.53 -28.72
CA ILE A 11 7.78 -19.91 -28.12
C ILE A 11 7.88 -19.57 -26.64
N ILE A 12 7.47 -18.37 -26.27
CA ILE A 12 7.38 -17.93 -24.88
C ILE A 12 6.26 -18.78 -24.28
N ASN A 13 6.62 -19.77 -23.46
CA ASN A 13 5.63 -20.62 -22.80
C ASN A 13 4.69 -19.72 -21.98
N THR A 14 3.37 -19.92 -22.12
CA THR A 14 2.33 -19.10 -21.46
C THR A 14 2.59 -18.95 -19.96
N SER A 15 3.15 -19.97 -19.30
CA SER A 15 3.55 -19.92 -17.88
C SER A 15 4.60 -18.84 -17.58
N PHE A 16 5.59 -18.66 -18.45
CA PHE A 16 6.66 -17.66 -18.29
C PHE A 16 6.15 -16.25 -18.55
N ALA A 17 5.29 -16.08 -19.57
CA ALA A 17 4.62 -14.81 -19.85
C ALA A 17 3.72 -14.37 -18.68
N THR A 18 2.97 -15.29 -18.07
CA THR A 18 2.13 -15.00 -16.89
C THR A 18 2.97 -14.60 -15.68
N ARG A 19 4.10 -15.28 -15.43
CA ARG A 19 5.02 -14.94 -14.32
C ARG A 19 5.65 -13.57 -14.51
N LEU A 20 6.05 -13.22 -15.73
CA LEU A 20 6.58 -11.90 -16.05
C LEU A 20 5.50 -10.82 -15.86
N ASN A 21 4.26 -11.10 -16.28
CA ASN A 21 3.15 -10.17 -16.10
C ASN A 21 2.83 -9.92 -14.60
N ILE A 22 2.89 -10.94 -13.74
CA ILE A 22 2.72 -10.77 -12.29
C ILE A 22 3.82 -9.87 -11.68
N ILE A 23 5.04 -9.92 -12.21
CA ILE A 23 6.16 -9.08 -11.74
C ILE A 23 6.05 -7.64 -12.29
N MET A 24 5.50 -7.47 -13.49
CA MET A 24 5.34 -6.16 -14.14
C MET A 24 4.08 -5.39 -13.71
N GLN A 25 3.08 -6.07 -13.13
CA GLN A 25 1.89 -5.40 -12.62
C GLN A 25 2.18 -4.73 -11.28
N LYS A 26 2.02 -3.40 -11.24
CA LYS A 26 2.12 -2.64 -10.00
C LYS A 26 1.00 -3.08 -9.06
N LYS A 27 1.38 -3.54 -7.87
CA LYS A 27 0.42 -4.01 -6.87
C LYS A 27 -0.32 -2.83 -6.27
N SER A 28 -1.57 -3.04 -5.87
CA SER A 28 -2.36 -2.04 -5.13
C SER A 28 -2.73 -2.60 -3.75
N ILE A 29 -2.51 -1.83 -2.69
CA ILE A 29 -2.82 -2.20 -1.31
C ILE A 29 -3.86 -1.26 -0.69
N TYR A 30 -4.71 -1.80 0.19
CA TYR A 30 -5.66 -1.01 0.96
C TYR A 30 -5.21 -0.96 2.42
N VAL A 31 -5.13 0.25 2.97
CA VAL A 31 -4.71 0.50 4.34
C VAL A 31 -5.91 1.03 5.12
N ALA A 32 -6.50 0.18 5.95
CA ALA A 32 -7.52 0.56 6.92
C ALA A 32 -6.83 1.21 8.13
N TYR A 33 -6.81 2.54 8.18
CA TYR A 33 -6.27 3.27 9.33
C TYR A 33 -7.36 3.42 10.40
N THR A 34 -7.39 2.45 11.32
CA THR A 34 -8.39 2.37 12.39
C THR A 34 -8.05 3.24 13.60
N GLY A 35 -6.80 3.69 13.74
CA GLY A 35 -6.34 4.53 14.85
C GLY A 35 -4.96 4.15 15.37
N GLY A 36 -4.69 4.49 16.64
CA GLY A 36 -3.37 4.35 17.27
C GLY A 36 -2.41 5.52 17.00
N THR A 37 -1.24 5.44 17.65
CA THR A 37 -0.28 6.56 17.74
C THR A 37 0.45 6.91 16.44
N ILE A 38 0.46 6.01 15.46
CA ILE A 38 1.19 6.17 14.20
C ILE A 38 0.75 7.38 13.36
N GLY A 39 -0.51 7.81 13.47
CA GLY A 39 -1.04 9.00 12.79
C GLY A 39 -1.32 10.17 13.72
N MET A 40 -0.88 10.11 14.99
CA MET A 40 -1.08 11.20 15.94
C MET A 40 -0.03 12.30 15.74
N GLN A 41 -0.46 13.55 15.88
CA GLN A 41 0.41 14.72 15.83
C GLN A 41 0.91 15.06 17.23
N ARG A 42 2.20 15.40 17.36
CA ARG A 42 2.77 15.89 18.61
C ARG A 42 2.25 17.31 18.92
N SER A 43 1.81 17.53 20.15
CA SER A 43 1.35 18.82 20.69
C SER A 43 2.01 19.08 22.05
N ASP A 44 1.83 20.29 22.59
CA ASP A 44 2.35 20.69 23.91
C ASP A 44 1.75 19.87 25.07
N GLN A 45 0.62 19.20 24.84
CA GLN A 45 -0.08 18.38 25.84
C GLN A 45 0.07 16.87 25.57
N GLY A 46 0.95 16.47 24.64
CA GLY A 46 1.16 15.07 24.24
C GLY A 46 0.75 14.79 22.79
N TYR A 47 0.51 13.52 22.46
CA TYR A 47 0.06 13.13 21.12
C TYR A 47 -1.45 13.27 21.01
N ILE A 48 -1.92 13.95 19.96
CA ILE A 48 -3.35 14.14 19.69
C ILE A 48 -3.73 13.51 18.34
N PRO A 49 -4.92 12.88 18.24
CA PRO A 49 -5.41 12.39 16.96
C PRO A 49 -5.79 13.59 16.08
N VAL A 50 -5.21 13.66 14.89
CA VAL A 50 -5.52 14.72 13.91
C VAL A 50 -5.94 14.05 12.63
N SER A 51 -7.19 14.30 12.21
CA SER A 51 -7.71 13.67 11.00
C SER A 51 -6.93 14.11 9.76
N GLY A 52 -6.68 13.15 8.86
CA GLY A 52 -5.91 13.40 7.65
C GLY A 52 -4.42 13.64 7.88
N HIS A 53 -3.90 13.51 9.11
CA HIS A 53 -2.48 13.78 9.39
C HIS A 53 -1.58 12.72 8.74
N LEU A 54 -1.92 11.44 8.90
CA LEU A 54 -1.16 10.33 8.34
C LEU A 54 -1.08 10.40 6.81
N GLN A 55 -2.19 10.67 6.14
CA GLN A 55 -2.28 10.79 4.69
C GLN A 55 -1.41 11.94 4.18
N ARG A 56 -1.43 13.08 4.90
CA ARG A 56 -0.55 14.22 4.58
C ARG A 56 0.92 13.87 4.78
N GLN A 57 1.28 13.19 5.87
CA GLN A 57 2.67 12.79 6.11
C GLN A 57 3.18 11.82 5.04
N LEU A 58 2.39 10.81 4.67
CA LEU A 58 2.76 9.85 3.64
C LEU A 58 2.87 10.50 2.25
N ALA A 59 2.02 11.49 1.95
CA ALA A 59 2.13 12.27 0.71
C ALA A 59 3.42 13.12 0.63
N LEU A 60 3.99 13.48 1.78
CA LEU A 60 5.23 14.26 1.87
C LEU A 60 6.49 13.38 1.90
N MET A 61 6.36 12.06 2.03
CA MET A 61 7.45 11.10 2.14
C MET A 61 7.71 10.42 0.78
N PRO A 62 8.75 10.84 0.02
CA PRO A 62 9.02 10.35 -1.33
C PRO A 62 9.23 8.84 -1.41
N GLU A 63 9.68 8.23 -0.31
CA GLU A 63 9.87 6.78 -0.17
C GLU A 63 8.59 5.97 -0.44
N PHE A 64 7.41 6.53 -0.18
CA PHE A 64 6.12 5.87 -0.44
C PHE A 64 5.63 6.04 -1.89
N HIS A 65 6.24 6.94 -2.65
CA HIS A 65 5.88 7.21 -4.05
C HIS A 65 6.87 6.62 -5.06
N ARG A 66 7.81 5.81 -4.57
CA ARG A 66 8.80 5.13 -5.41
C ARG A 66 8.14 4.18 -6.42
N PRO A 67 8.72 3.99 -7.61
CA PRO A 67 8.19 3.04 -8.60
C PRO A 67 8.10 1.60 -8.09
N GLU A 68 8.99 1.20 -7.17
CA GLU A 68 8.98 -0.13 -6.59
C GLU A 68 7.91 -0.33 -5.51
N MET A 69 7.34 0.76 -4.98
CA MET A 69 6.27 0.71 -4.00
C MET A 69 4.92 0.41 -4.70
N PRO A 70 4.06 -0.42 -4.07
CA PRO A 70 2.70 -0.59 -4.55
C PRO A 70 1.95 0.74 -4.47
N ASP A 71 0.93 0.90 -5.32
CA ASP A 71 -0.07 1.92 -5.09
C ASP A 71 -0.81 1.60 -3.79
N PHE A 72 -1.22 2.60 -3.03
CA PHE A 72 -1.94 2.39 -1.80
C PHE A 72 -3.09 3.37 -1.65
N THR A 73 -4.19 2.89 -1.07
CA THR A 73 -5.33 3.72 -0.67
C THR A 73 -5.48 3.63 0.84
N ILE A 74 -5.55 4.78 1.51
CA ILE A 74 -5.73 4.85 2.96
C ILE A 74 -7.16 5.26 3.25
N HIS A 75 -7.87 4.42 4.00
CA HIS A 75 -9.16 4.76 4.56
C HIS A 75 -9.01 4.98 6.06
N GLU A 76 -9.19 6.24 6.47
CA GLU A 76 -9.20 6.61 7.87
C GLU A 76 -10.60 6.43 8.44
N TYR A 77 -10.69 5.67 9.52
CA TYR A 77 -11.95 5.44 10.22
C TYR A 77 -12.24 6.59 11.18
N ALA A 78 -13.53 6.97 11.25
CA ALA A 78 -14.03 7.97 12.17
C ALA A 78 -15.08 7.32 13.11
N PRO A 79 -14.93 7.42 14.44
CA PRO A 79 -13.78 7.97 15.17
C PRO A 79 -12.55 7.03 15.11
N LEU A 80 -11.35 7.58 15.28
CA LEU A 80 -10.13 6.80 15.45
C LEU A 80 -10.21 6.01 16.77
N MET A 81 -9.91 4.72 16.73
CA MET A 81 -9.85 3.87 17.92
C MET A 81 -8.46 3.90 18.57
N ASP A 82 -8.43 3.92 19.89
CA ASP A 82 -7.23 3.49 20.62
C ASP A 82 -7.20 1.95 20.64
N SER A 83 -6.00 1.41 20.47
CA SER A 83 -5.71 -0.02 20.60
C SER A 83 -6.07 -0.58 21.99
N SER A 84 -5.97 0.26 23.03
CA SER A 84 -6.33 -0.11 24.41
C SER A 84 -7.83 -0.35 24.60
N ASP A 85 -8.63 0.23 23.72
CA ASP A 85 -10.10 0.21 23.72
C ASP A 85 -10.67 -0.91 22.82
N MET A 86 -9.82 -1.75 22.21
CA MET A 86 -10.29 -2.73 21.22
C MET A 86 -11.13 -3.85 21.84
N THR A 87 -12.37 -4.02 21.41
CA THR A 87 -13.24 -5.17 21.75
C THR A 87 -13.71 -5.91 20.50
N PRO A 88 -14.11 -7.20 20.59
CA PRO A 88 -14.62 -7.96 19.44
C PRO A 88 -15.82 -7.29 18.74
N GLU A 89 -16.70 -6.65 19.51
CA GLU A 89 -17.87 -5.92 18.99
C GLU A 89 -17.45 -4.69 18.19
N ARG A 90 -16.43 -3.95 18.67
CA ARG A 90 -15.83 -2.83 17.93
C ARG A 90 -15.20 -3.26 16.62
N LEU A 91 -14.50 -4.40 16.61
CA LEU A 91 -13.88 -4.93 15.40
C LEU A 91 -14.93 -5.33 14.35
N ALA A 92 -16.07 -5.87 14.78
CA ALA A 92 -17.17 -6.23 13.89
C ALA A 92 -17.83 -5.01 13.23
N ALA A 93 -17.82 -3.84 13.88
CA ALA A 93 -18.41 -2.61 13.36
C ALA A 93 -17.66 -1.99 12.16
N TYR A 94 -16.45 -2.50 11.84
CA TYR A 94 -15.58 -1.96 10.79
C TYR A 94 -15.30 -2.91 9.61
N ARG A 95 -16.08 -4.00 9.53
CA ARG A 95 -16.06 -4.96 8.41
C ARG A 95 -16.63 -4.39 7.12
#